data_AF-A0A925BKM6-F1
#
_entry.id   AF-A0A925BKM6-F1
#
_cell.length_a   1.000
_cell.length_b   1.000
_cell.length_c   1.000
_cell.angle_alpha   90.00
_cell.angle_beta   90.00
_cell.angle_gamma   90.00
#
_symmetry.space_group_name_H-M   'P 1'
#
loop_
_entity.id
_entity.type
_entity.pdbx_description
1 polymer ?
#
loop_
_entity_poly.entity_id
_entity_poly.type
_entity_poly.pdbx_seq_one_letter_code
_entity_poly.pdbx_strand_id
1 'polypeptide(L)'
;MTCDDLMKTLVDNFDPAKADGVDATIQFNLTGESDCMFWLRISGETCEAKVGAAENPRMMLRANMDDFIAVLKGEMPPMTAFIQGKIKIQGDTFLAMKLQSLLA
;
A
#
# COMPACT_ATOMS: atom_id res chain seq x y z
N MET A 1 3.94 -9.55 12.21
CA MET A 1 2.90 -9.80 11.17
C MET A 1 3.61 -10.33 9.95
N THR A 2 3.10 -11.36 9.27
CA THR A 2 3.73 -11.89 8.05
C THR A 2 3.32 -11.10 6.81
N CYS A 3 3.98 -11.35 5.67
CA CYS A 3 3.60 -10.75 4.39
C CYS A 3 2.16 -11.11 3.99
N ASP A 4 1.77 -12.37 4.20
CA ASP A 4 0.43 -12.87 3.92
C ASP A 4 -0.64 -12.23 4.81
N ASP A 5 -0.35 -12.12 6.12
CA ASP A 5 -1.25 -11.44 7.05
C ASP A 5 -1.44 -9.96 6.67
N LEU A 6 -0.36 -9.29 6.26
CA LEU A 6 -0.42 -7.89 5.82
C LEU A 6 -1.29 -7.76 4.57
N MET A 7 -1.03 -8.55 3.53
CA MET A 7 -1.82 -8.52 2.29
C MET A 7 -3.31 -8.74 2.58
N LYS A 8 -3.62 -9.73 3.41
CA LYS A 8 -5.00 -9.99 3.83
C LYS A 8 -5.60 -8.79 4.56
N THR A 9 -4.88 -8.21 5.52
CA THR A 9 -5.34 -7.02 6.25
C THR A 9 -5.63 -5.84 5.32
N LEU A 10 -4.79 -5.60 4.31
CA LEU A 10 -4.99 -4.52 3.35
C LEU A 10 -6.23 -4.74 2.48
N VAL A 11 -6.49 -5.98 2.05
CA VAL A 11 -7.70 -6.32 1.28
C VAL A 11 -8.94 -6.24 2.16
N ASP A 12 -8.87 -6.70 3.41
CA ASP A 12 -9.99 -6.67 4.37
C ASP A 12 -10.37 -5.24 4.77
N ASN A 13 -9.40 -4.33 4.84
CA ASN A 13 -9.62 -2.90 5.12
C ASN A 13 -9.99 -2.08 3.88
N PHE A 14 -10.12 -2.71 2.71
CA PHE A 14 -10.45 -1.98 1.50
C PHE A 14 -11.88 -1.44 1.53
N ASP A 15 -12.03 -0.12 1.36
CA ASP A 15 -13.33 0.54 1.27
C ASP A 15 -13.75 0.73 -0.20
N PRO A 16 -14.62 -0.13 -0.76
CA PRO A 16 -15.04 -0.06 -2.16
C PRO A 16 -15.78 1.24 -2.49
N ALA A 17 -16.47 1.86 -1.51
CA ALA A 17 -17.21 3.09 -1.73
C ALA A 17 -16.30 4.29 -2.04
N LYS A 18 -15.02 4.21 -1.67
CA LYS A 18 -14.01 5.24 -1.94
C LYS A 18 -13.15 4.94 -3.17
N ALA A 19 -13.34 3.77 -3.78
CA ALA A 19 -12.56 3.30 -4.92
C ALA A 19 -13.03 3.85 -6.28
N ASP A 20 -14.05 4.72 -6.28
CA ASP A 20 -14.55 5.32 -7.52
C ASP A 20 -13.43 6.05 -8.30
N GLY A 21 -13.39 5.75 -9.60
CA GLY A 21 -12.35 6.23 -10.52
C GLY A 21 -10.94 5.71 -10.22
N VAL A 22 -10.78 4.68 -9.39
CA VAL A 22 -9.49 4.03 -9.13
C VAL A 22 -9.40 2.72 -9.91
N ASP A 23 -8.55 2.74 -10.94
CA ASP A 23 -8.09 1.57 -11.66
C ASP A 23 -6.55 1.63 -11.67
N ALA A 24 -5.93 0.82 -10.82
CA ALA A 24 -4.48 0.88 -10.63
C ALA A 24 -3.91 -0.42 -10.05
N THR A 25 -2.66 -0.70 -10.40
CA THR A 25 -1.83 -1.67 -9.68
C THR A 25 -0.80 -0.91 -8.85
N ILE A 26 -0.71 -1.24 -7.56
CA ILE A 26 0.16 -0.61 -6.59
C ILE A 26 1.17 -1.65 -6.11
N GLN A 27 2.45 -1.41 -6.35
CA GLN A 27 3.53 -2.26 -5.86
C GLN A 27 3.93 -1.86 -4.44
N PHE A 28 4.12 -2.84 -3.57
CA PHE A 28 4.69 -2.69 -2.24
C PHE A 28 6.03 -3.44 -2.18
N ASN A 29 7.09 -2.72 -1.83
CA ASN A 29 8.41 -3.27 -1.56
C ASN A 29 8.76 -2.92 -0.12
N LEU A 30 8.41 -3.81 0.80
CA LEU A 30 8.64 -3.63 2.23
C LEU A 30 9.87 -4.42 2.66
N THR A 31 10.74 -3.75 3.42
CA THR A 31 11.99 -4.32 3.95
C THR A 31 11.86 -4.56 5.45
N GLY A 32 12.55 -5.54 6.02
CA GLY A 32 12.48 -5.82 7.46
C GLY A 32 13.19 -7.11 7.86
N GLU A 33 12.71 -7.75 8.93
CA GLU A 33 13.18 -9.11 9.31
C GLU A 33 12.93 -10.14 8.20
N SER A 34 11.86 -9.93 7.42
CA SER A 34 11.60 -10.65 6.19
C SER A 34 11.04 -9.68 5.17
N ASP A 35 11.75 -9.53 4.05
CA ASP A 35 11.31 -8.67 2.97
C ASP A 35 9.98 -9.18 2.39
N CYS A 36 9.09 -8.25 2.10
CA CYS A 36 7.75 -8.53 1.60
C CYS A 36 7.53 -7.70 0.33
N MET A 37 7.46 -8.41 -0.80
CA MET A 37 7.22 -7.82 -2.11
C MET A 37 5.93 -8.37 -2.67
N PHE A 38 4.95 -7.50 -2.86
CA PHE A 38 3.62 -7.85 -3.35
C PHE A 38 2.99 -6.65 -4.04
N TRP A 39 1.86 -6.87 -4.69
CA TRP A 39 1.08 -5.79 -5.27
C TRP A 39 -0.39 -5.91 -4.92
N LEU A 40 -1.07 -4.76 -4.91
CA LEU A 40 -2.52 -4.64 -4.86
C LEU A 40 -3.03 -4.19 -6.23
N ARG A 41 -4.07 -4.85 -6.74
CA ARG A 41 -4.81 -4.41 -7.93
C ARG A 41 -6.18 -3.93 -7.47
N ILE A 42 -6.45 -2.67 -7.73
CA ILE A 42 -7.75 -2.05 -7.51
C ILE A 42 -8.40 -1.86 -8.88
N SER A 43 -9.61 -2.39 -9.01
CA SER A 43 -10.39 -2.32 -10.24
C SER A 43 -11.87 -2.16 -9.88
N GLY A 44 -12.37 -0.93 -9.93
CA GLY A 44 -13.71 -0.61 -9.46
C GLY A 44 -13.83 -0.88 -7.96
N GLU A 45 -14.84 -1.67 -7.57
CA GLU A 45 -15.11 -2.02 -6.16
C GLU A 45 -14.34 -3.26 -5.67
N THR A 46 -13.29 -3.67 -6.39
CA THR A 46 -12.51 -4.87 -6.03
C THR A 46 -11.06 -4.51 -5.73
N CYS A 47 -10.49 -5.20 -4.72
CA CYS A 47 -9.09 -5.14 -4.36
C CYS A 47 -8.57 -6.57 -4.23
N GLU A 48 -7.51 -6.91 -4.98
CA GLU A 48 -6.83 -8.20 -4.88
C GLU A 48 -5.35 -7.98 -4.56
N ALA A 49 -4.75 -8.90 -3.80
CA ALA A 49 -3.33 -8.90 -3.46
C ALA A 49 -2.63 -10.13 -4.02
N LYS A 50 -1.42 -9.97 -4.57
CA LYS A 50 -0.56 -11.10 -4.96
C LYS A 50 0.90 -10.84 -4.63
N VAL A 51 1.60 -11.89 -4.21
CA VAL A 51 3.05 -11.88 -3.98
C VAL A 51 3.80 -11.67 -5.29
N GLY A 52 4.91 -10.94 -5.21
CA GLY A 52 5.83 -10.72 -6.31
C GLY A 52 5.84 -9.28 -6.82
N ALA A 53 6.47 -9.11 -7.98
CA ALA A 53 6.55 -7.83 -8.68
C ALA A 53 5.37 -7.68 -9.65
N ALA A 54 4.74 -6.52 -9.66
CA ALA A 54 3.80 -6.10 -10.69
C ALA A 54 4.55 -5.77 -11.99
N GLU A 55 3.97 -6.12 -13.13
CA GLU A 55 4.56 -5.81 -14.43
C GLU A 55 4.53 -4.31 -14.75
N ASN A 56 3.39 -3.66 -14.51
CA ASN A 56 3.17 -2.24 -14.81
C ASN A 56 2.47 -1.53 -13.63
N PRO A 57 3.15 -1.36 -12.49
CA PRO A 57 2.55 -0.65 -11.37
C PRO A 57 2.40 0.84 -11.70
N ARG A 58 1.24 1.40 -11.42
CA ARG A 58 0.99 2.84 -11.51
C ARG A 58 1.73 3.60 -10.40
N MET A 59 1.95 2.93 -9.28
CA MET A 59 2.64 3.45 -8.12
C MET A 59 3.45 2.34 -7.46
N MET A 60 4.62 2.69 -6.92
CA MET A 60 5.39 1.83 -6.03
C MET A 60 5.59 2.50 -4.68
N LEU A 61 5.35 1.77 -3.60
CA LEU A 61 5.63 2.16 -2.22
C LEU A 61 6.82 1.35 -1.71
N ARG A 62 7.83 2.04 -1.18
CA ARG A 62 8.97 1.43 -0.50
C ARG A 62 9.04 1.92 0.94
N ALA A 63 9.15 1.02 1.88
CA ALA A 63 9.27 1.34 3.30
C ALA A 63 9.91 0.19 4.07
N ASN A 64 10.28 0.45 5.33
CA ASN A 64 10.39 -0.63 6.30
C ASN A 64 8.98 -1.14 6.64
N MET A 65 8.82 -2.44 6.85
CA MET A 65 7.53 -3.05 7.17
C MET A 65 6.93 -2.47 8.45
N ASP A 66 7.73 -2.25 9.49
CA ASP A 66 7.26 -1.72 10.78
C ASP A 66 6.77 -0.26 10.65
N ASP A 67 7.50 0.57 9.91
CA ASP A 67 7.08 1.95 9.63
C ASP A 67 5.76 1.97 8.83
N PHE A 68 5.61 1.08 7.84
CA PHE A 68 4.37 0.98 7.07
C PHE A 68 3.19 0.53 7.94
N ILE A 69 3.41 -0.45 8.84
CA ILE A 69 2.39 -0.91 9.78
C ILE A 69 1.99 0.19 10.76
N ALA A 70 2.95 0.95 11.29
CA ALA A 70 2.65 2.08 12.17
C ALA A 70 1.79 3.13 11.46
N VAL A 71 2.05 3.38 10.17
CA VAL A 71 1.22 4.27 9.35
C VAL A 71 -0.18 3.69 9.12
N LEU A 72 -0.28 2.41 8.79
CA LEU A 72 -1.55 1.71 8.58
C LEU A 72 -2.44 1.74 9.83
N LYS A 73 -1.85 1.59 11.01
CA LYS A 73 -2.55 1.64 12.31
C LYS A 73 -2.87 3.06 12.79
N GLY A 74 -2.42 4.09 12.07
CA GLY A 74 -2.55 5.49 12.49
C GLY A 74 -1.62 5.90 13.64
N GLU A 75 -0.68 5.05 14.04
CA GLU A 75 0.34 5.34 15.07
C GLU A 75 1.39 6.35 14.55
N MET A 76 1.58 6.42 13.23
CA MET A 76 2.42 7.39 12.56
C MET A 76 1.66 8.09 11.43
N PRO A 77 1.63 9.44 11.38
CA PRO A 77 0.98 10.13 10.27
C PRO A 77 1.70 9.86 8.93
N PRO A 78 0.99 9.48 7.85
CA PRO A 78 1.61 9.14 6.55
C PRO A 78 2.44 10.29 5.97
N MET A 79 1.97 11.53 6.11
CA MET A 79 2.69 12.73 5.65
C MET A 79 4.05 12.87 6.35
N THR A 80 4.10 12.60 7.66
CA THR A 80 5.34 12.63 8.43
C THR A 80 6.30 11.53 7.97
N ALA A 81 5.79 10.30 7.80
CA ALA A 81 6.59 9.17 7.33
C ALA A 81 7.19 9.43 5.93
N PHE A 82 6.43 10.07 5.04
CA PHE A 82 6.88 10.46 3.71
C PHE A 82 7.97 11.54 3.75
N ILE A 83 7.76 12.62 4.50
CA ILE A 83 8.73 13.73 4.62
C ILE A 83 10.05 13.23 5.26
N GLN A 84 9.97 12.31 6.22
CA GLN A 84 11.14 11.69 6.85
C GLN A 84 11.85 10.67 5.93
N GLY A 85 11.28 10.35 4.77
CA GLY A 85 11.83 9.37 3.82
C GLY A 85 11.68 7.91 4.24
N LYS A 86 10.86 7.64 5.28
CA LYS A 86 10.52 6.29 5.75
C LYS A 86 9.58 5.57 4.79
N ILE A 87 8.64 6.33 4.23
CA ILE A 87 7.84 5.92 3.08
C ILE A 87 8.35 6.67 1.85
N LYS A 88 8.69 5.92 0.80
CA LYS A 88 9.07 6.47 -0.49
C LYS A 88 8.05 6.04 -1.53
N ILE A 89 7.53 7.02 -2.26
CA ILE A 89 6.58 6.79 -3.35
C ILE A 89 7.27 7.05 -4.68
N GLN A 90 7.02 6.19 -5.66
CA GLN A 90 7.43 6.36 -7.05
C GLN A 90 6.21 6.19 -7.96
N GLY A 91 6.14 6.97 -9.04
CA GLY A 91 5.00 6.97 -9.96
C GLY A 91 3.93 7.98 -9.54
N ASP A 92 2.67 7.53 -9.47
CA ASP A 92 1.52 8.40 -9.21
C ASP A 92 1.38 8.77 -7.72
N THR A 93 1.73 10.00 -7.38
CA THR A 93 1.61 10.54 -6.02
C THR A 93 0.16 10.87 -5.62
N PHE A 94 -0.72 11.15 -6.57
CA PHE A 94 -2.14 11.37 -6.28
C PHE A 94 -2.81 10.06 -5.85
N LEU A 95 -2.45 8.95 -6.49
CA LEU A 95 -2.86 7.62 -6.07
C LEU A 95 -2.39 7.31 -4.64
N ALA A 96 -1.20 7.75 -4.24
CA ALA A 96 -0.70 7.58 -2.88
C ALA A 96 -1.56 8.31 -1.83
N MET A 97 -2.04 9.51 -2.16
CA MET A 97 -2.95 10.27 -1.28
C MET A 97 -4.32 9.58 -1.17
N LYS A 98 -4.85 9.06 -2.29
CA LYS A 98 -6.09 8.26 -2.28
C LYS A 98 -5.94 6.96 -1.49
N LEU A 99 -4.80 6.29 -1.59
CA LEU A 99 -4.52 4.99 -0.97
C LEU A 99 -4.81 4.97 0.53
N GLN A 100 -4.46 6.04 1.24
CA GLN A 100 -4.75 6.17 2.66
C GLN A 100 -6.25 6.05 2.94
N SER A 101 -7.10 6.70 2.14
CA SER A 101 -8.55 6.63 2.33
C SER A 101 -9.16 5.29 1.93
N LEU A 102 -8.49 4.54 1.05
CA LEU A 102 -8.95 3.25 0.53
C LEU A 102 -8.67 2.08 1.48
N LEU A 103 -7.68 2.19 2.37
CA LEU A 103 -7.17 1.10 3.22
C LEU A 103 -7.29 1.41 4.73
N ALA A 104 -8.08 2.44 5.08
CA ALA A 104 -8.26 2.95 6.44
C ALA A 104 -9.44 2.32 7.17
#